data_AF-A0A0G3BII9-F1
#
_entry.id   AF-A0A0G3BII9-F1
#
_cell.length_a   1.000
_cell.length_b   1.000
_cell.length_c   1.000
_cell.angle_alpha   90.00
_cell.angle_beta   90.00
_cell.angle_gamma   90.00
#
_symmetry.space_group_name_H-M   'P 1'
#
loop_
_entity.id
_entity.type
_entity.pdbx_description
1 polymer ?
#
loop_
_entity_poly.entity_id
_entity_poly.type
_entity_poly.pdbx_seq_one_letter_code
_entity_poly.pdbx_strand_id
1 'polypeptide(L)' 'MLPRTRQPIGTLWRVVFTELSPRGNVACLGPWHPERERVEAWVVWFRARGMHAVLQSSEAAGIRPRGPG' A
#
# COMPACT_ATOMS: atom_id res chain seq x y z
N MET A 1 -9.92 -2.95 -28.17
CA MET A 1 -10.53 -2.61 -26.86
C MET A 1 -10.44 -3.84 -25.97
N LEU A 2 -9.52 -3.87 -25.00
CA LEU A 2 -9.47 -4.97 -24.03
C LEU A 2 -10.59 -4.76 -23.01
N PRO A 3 -11.37 -5.80 -22.66
CA PRO A 3 -12.39 -5.68 -21.63
C PRO A 3 -11.69 -5.29 -20.33
N ARG A 4 -12.13 -4.19 -19.69
CA ARG A 4 -11.78 -3.90 -18.30
C ARG A 4 -12.49 -4.94 -17.44
N THR A 5 -11.92 -6.14 -17.38
CA THR A 5 -12.30 -7.15 -16.39
C THR A 5 -12.19 -6.48 -15.04
N ARG A 6 -13.35 -6.21 -14.44
CA ARG A 6 -13.48 -5.77 -13.06
C ARG A 6 -13.07 -6.98 -12.21
N GLN A 7 -11.77 -7.19 -12.07
CA GLN A 7 -11.23 -8.20 -11.17
C GLN A 7 -11.85 -7.94 -9.80
N PRO A 8 -12.28 -8.97 -9.06
CA PRO A 8 -12.61 -8.78 -7.65
C PRO A 8 -11.40 -8.12 -7.02
N ILE A 9 -11.59 -6.97 -6.39
CA ILE A 9 -10.50 -6.25 -5.75
C ILE A 9 -10.09 -7.13 -4.56
N GLY A 10 -9.15 -8.05 -4.79
CA GLY A 10 -8.47 -8.78 -3.74
C GLY A 10 -7.69 -7.80 -2.85
N THR A 11 -7.03 -8.32 -1.82
CA THR A 11 -6.23 -7.51 -0.89
C THR A 11 -5.26 -6.62 -1.68
N LEU A 12 -5.39 -5.30 -1.53
CA LEU A 12 -4.47 -4.33 -2.14
C LEU A 12 -3.36 -4.02 -1.15
N TRP A 13 -2.21 -3.59 -1.67
CA TRP A 13 -1.01 -3.31 -0.91
C TRP A 13 -0.50 -1.91 -1.24
N ARG A 14 0.05 -1.20 -0.26
CA ARG A 14 0.71 0.09 -0.50
C ARG A 14 1.92 0.28 0.40
N VAL A 15 2.77 1.22 0.01
CA VAL A 15 3.85 1.74 0.86
C VAL A 15 3.28 2.81 1.78
N VAL A 16 3.64 2.78 3.04
CA VAL A 16 3.36 3.84 4.02
C VAL A 16 4.69 4.38 4.51
N PHE A 17 4.89 5.68 4.35
CA PHE A 17 6.05 6.39 4.90
C PHE A 17 5.67 6.93 6.26
N THR A 18 6.44 6.61 7.29
CA THR A 18 6.28 7.24 8.60
C THR A 18 7.49 8.12 8.84
N GLU A 19 7.39 9.40 8.52
CA GLU A 19 8.38 10.34 9.02
C GLU A 19 8.15 10.50 10.53
N LEU A 20 9.13 10.09 11.33
CA LEU A 20 9.25 10.49 12.73
C LEU A 20 9.61 11.98 12.75
N SER A 21 8.66 12.86 12.45
CA SER A 21 8.85 14.28 12.67
C SER A 21 8.69 14.58 14.16
N PRO A 22 9.45 15.54 14.73
CA PRO A 22 9.25 16.00 16.10
C PRO A 22 7.83 16.57 16.35
N ARG A 23 7.09 16.89 15.29
CA ARG A 23 5.72 17.42 15.33
C ARG A 23 4.64 16.32 15.18
N GLY A 24 5.04 15.05 15.14
CA GLY A 24 4.16 13.89 15.00
C GLY A 24 4.41 13.08 13.72
N ASN A 25 3.79 11.89 13.65
CA ASN A 25 3.87 11.02 12.48
C ASN A 25 3.07 11.62 11.32
N VAL A 26 3.73 12.19 10.33
CA VAL A 26 3.10 12.51 9.04
C VAL A 26 3.17 11.24 8.20
N ALA A 27 2.04 10.54 8.09
CA ALA A 27 1.94 9.36 7.25
C ALA A 27 1.69 9.78 5.80
N CYS A 28 2.72 9.68 4.95
CA CYS A 28 2.54 9.76 3.50
C CYS A 28 2.17 8.36 2.98
N LEU A 29 1.11 8.27 2.21
CA LEU A 29 0.57 6.99 1.73
C LEU A 29 0.82 6.87 0.23
N GLY A 30 1.55 5.84 -0.17
CA GLY A 30 1.74 5.47 -1.57
C GLY A 30 0.45 4.92 -2.21
N PRO A 31 0.42 4.78 -3.54
CA PRO A 31 -0.73 4.23 -4.25
C PRO A 31 -0.97 2.76 -3.88
N TRP A 32 -2.24 2.34 -3.95
CA TRP A 32 -2.62 0.94 -3.83
C TRP A 32 -2.22 0.14 -5.07
N HIS A 33 -1.72 -1.07 -4.86
CA HIS A 33 -1.27 -1.98 -5.90
C HIS A 33 -1.76 -3.42 -5.58
N PRO A 34 -2.22 -4.20 -6.58
CA PRO A 34 -2.70 -5.56 -6.35
C PRO A 34 -1.59 -6.57 -6.08
N GLU A 35 -0.39 -6.37 -6.64
CA GLU A 35 0.74 -7.29 -6.45
C GLU A 35 1.54 -6.93 -5.20
N ARG A 36 1.50 -7.79 -4.17
CA ARG A 36 2.23 -7.62 -2.91
C ARG A 36 3.74 -7.51 -3.10
N GLU A 37 4.32 -8.44 -3.85
CA GLU A 37 5.78 -8.57 -4.05
C GLU A 37 6.38 -7.29 -4.65
N ARG A 38 5.65 -6.64 -5.57
CA ARG A 38 6.06 -5.38 -6.17
C ARG A 38 6.13 -4.26 -5.15
N VAL A 39 5.15 -4.16 -4.26
CA VAL A 39 5.12 -3.15 -3.20
C VAL A 39 6.21 -3.43 -2.16
N GLU A 40 6.47 -4.70 -1.84
CA GLU A 40 7.59 -5.09 -0.98
C GLU A 40 8.94 -4.65 -1.56
N ALA A 41 9.16 -4.86 -2.87
CA ALA A 41 10.36 -4.37 -3.55
C ALA A 41 10.51 -2.85 -3.45
N TRP A 42 9.41 -2.10 -3.55
CA TRP A 42 9.41 -0.65 -3.33
C TRP A 42 9.79 -0.30 -1.89
N VAL A 43 9.21 -0.98 -0.88
CA VAL A 43 9.57 -0.76 0.54
C VAL A 43 11.07 -0.95 0.75
N VAL A 44 11.65 -2.02 0.19
CA VAL A 44 13.10 -2.27 0.26
C VAL A 44 13.89 -1.14 -0.39
N TRP A 45 13.49 -0.71 -1.59
CA TRP A 45 14.13 0.40 -2.31
C TRP A 45 14.09 1.73 -1.55
N PHE A 46 12.96 2.03 -0.88
CA PHE A 46 12.80 3.24 -0.07
C PHE A 46 13.64 3.16 1.21
N ARG A 47 13.66 2.02 1.89
CA ARG A 47 14.50 1.79 3.08
C ARG A 47 15.98 1.91 2.79
N ALA A 48 16.44 1.39 1.65
CA ALA A 48 17.83 1.53 1.21
C ALA A 48 18.25 3.00 1.00
N ARG A 49 17.29 3.91 0.84
CA ARG A 49 17.50 5.36 0.73
C ARG A 49 17.33 6.12 2.06
N GLY A 50 17.20 5.40 3.18
CA GLY A 50 17.05 5.98 4.51
C GLY A 50 15.62 6.40 4.86
N MET A 51 14.63 6.11 4.03
CA MET A 51 13.22 6.40 4.36
C MET A 51 12.62 5.29 5.23
N HIS A 52 11.85 5.67 6.24
CA HIS A 52 11.08 4.71 7.03
C HIS A 52 9.78 4.34 6.32
N ALA A 53 9.88 3.33 5.46
CA ALA A 53 8.77 2.77 4.69
C ALA A 53 8.28 1.44 5.29
N VAL A 54 6.98 1.23 5.32
CA VAL A 54 6.33 -0.04 5.72
C VAL A 54 5.30 -0.46 4.69
N LEU A 55 5.03 -1.76 4.63
CA LEU A 55 3.99 -2.34 3.80
C LEU A 55 2.65 -2.30 4.56
N GLN A 56 1.57 -1.85 3.91
CA GLN A 56 0.22 -1.91 4.46
C GLN A 56 -0.74 -2.60 3.48
N SER A 57 -1.57 -3.51 3.99
CA SER A 57 -2.67 -4.10 3.23
C SER A 57 -3.96 -3.28 3.35
N SER A 58 -4.86 -3.40 2.37
CA SER A 58 -6.17 -2.74 2.39
C SER A 58 -6.99 -3.18 3.60
N GLU A 59 -6.90 -4.45 3.97
CA GLU A 59 -7.56 -5.00 5.17
C GLU A 59 -7.02 -4.36 6.46
N ALA A 60 -5.70 -4.22 6.60
CA ALA A 60 -5.07 -3.55 7.73
C ALA A 60 -5.40 -2.04 7.77
N ALA A 61 -5.75 -1.45 6.62
CA ALA A 61 -6.25 -0.08 6.52
C ALA A 61 -7.77 0.05 6.77
N GLY A 62 -8.46 -1.04 7.09
CA GLY A 62 -9.93 -1.05 7.25
C GLY A 62 -10.71 -0.97 5.93
N ILE A 63 -10.02 -1.01 4.80
CA ILE A 63 -10.61 -1.07 3.45
C ILE A 63 -10.92 -2.53 3.16
N ARG A 64 -12.11 -2.96 3.57
CA ARG A 64 -12.65 -4.25 3.14
C ARG A 64 -13.22 -4.09 1.73
N PRO A 65 -12.86 -4.95 0.77
CA PRO A 65 -13.63 -5.02 -0.47
C PRO A 65 -15.08 -5.30 -0.08
N ARG A 66 -16.05 -4.59 -0.71
CA ARG A 66 -17.46 -4.92 -0.52
C ARG A 66 -17.61 -6.40 -0.91
N GLY A 67 -17.91 -7.24 0.07
CA GLY A 67 -18.20 -8.65 -0.18
C GLY A 67 -19.40 -8.78 -1.12
N PRO A 68 -19.59 -9.94 -1.76
CA PRO A 68 -20.83 -10.20 -2.47
C PRO A 68 -21.97 -10.19 -1.43
N GLY A 69 -22.92 -9.28 -1.63
CA GLY A 69 -24.20 -9.31 -0.92
C GLY A 69 -25.17 -10.29 -1.57
#